data_AF-A0A533RYD2-F1
#
_entry.id   AF-A0A533RYD2-F1
#
_cell.length_a   1.000
_cell.length_b   1.000
_cell.length_c   1.000
_cell.angle_alpha   90.00
_cell.angle_beta   90.00
_cell.angle_gamma   90.00
#
_symmetry.space_group_name_H-M   'P 1'
#
loop_
_entity.id
_entity.type
_entity.pdbx_description
1 polymer ?
#
loop_
_entity_poly.entity_id
_entity_poly.type
_entity_poly.pdbx_seq_one_letter_code
_entity_poly.pdbx_strand_id
1 'polypeptide(L)'
;AEGRSLSGTKVSIMEARELLARLSAMEREEILALGAIEPGREELILGGIAILLALMERYGFDAFTASDGGLAEGLILRKFSQDGDYRPVWAR
;
A
#
# COMPACT_ATOMS: atom_id res chain seq x y z
N ALA A 1 10.17 -1.38 11.92
CA ALA A 1 10.97 -0.29 11.32
C ALA A 1 10.17 1.00 11.44
N GLU A 2 10.54 1.90 12.36
CA GLU A 2 9.79 3.13 12.61
C GLU A 2 10.08 4.22 11.55
N GLY A 3 9.03 4.83 11.02
CA GLY A 3 9.01 6.27 10.71
C GLY A 3 9.39 6.74 9.30
N ARG A 4 9.70 5.87 8.34
CA ARG A 4 9.95 6.31 6.96
C ARG A 4 8.68 6.23 6.11
N SER A 5 8.27 7.37 5.54
CA SER A 5 7.22 7.43 4.53
C SER A 5 7.55 6.52 3.34
N LEU A 6 6.56 5.74 2.89
CA LEU A 6 6.66 4.92 1.68
C LEU A 6 6.07 5.64 0.46
N SER A 7 5.43 6.79 0.66
CA SER A 7 4.85 7.61 -0.41
C SER A 7 5.87 7.91 -1.53
N GLY A 8 5.47 7.65 -2.77
CA GLY A 8 6.31 7.84 -3.95
C GLY A 8 7.20 6.64 -4.29
N THR A 9 7.28 5.62 -3.42
CA THR A 9 8.00 4.39 -3.73
C THR A 9 7.32 3.68 -4.90
N LYS A 10 8.09 3.39 -5.95
CA LYS A 10 7.61 2.61 -7.10
C LYS A 10 7.94 1.14 -6.86
N VAL A 11 6.95 0.27 -7.01
CA VAL A 11 7.08 -1.18 -6.85
C VAL A 11 6.59 -1.83 -8.13
N SER A 12 7.45 -2.63 -8.74
CA SER A 12 7.14 -3.40 -9.95
C SER A 12 6.27 -4.61 -9.65
N ILE A 13 5.59 -5.10 -10.69
CA ILE A 13 4.84 -6.36 -10.62
C ILE A 13 5.75 -7.53 -10.24
N MET A 14 7.03 -7.49 -10.64
CA MET A 14 7.97 -8.55 -10.32
C MET A 14 8.34 -8.57 -8.84
N GLU A 15 8.64 -7.41 -8.27
CA GLU A 15 8.90 -7.28 -6.82
C GLU A 15 7.67 -7.72 -6.01
N ALA A 16 6.46 -7.39 -6.46
CA ALA A 16 5.22 -7.84 -5.81
C ALA A 16 5.05 -9.37 -5.87
N ARG A 17 5.41 -10.02 -7.00
CA ARG A 17 5.39 -11.48 -7.12
C ARG A 17 6.43 -12.14 -6.22
N GLU A 18 7.64 -11.61 -6.18
CA GLU A 18 8.71 -12.10 -5.31
C GLU A 18 8.31 -11.98 -3.84
N LEU A 19 7.68 -10.87 -3.47
CA LEU A 19 7.15 -10.66 -2.12
C LEU A 19 6.07 -11.70 -1.79
N LEU A 20 5.11 -11.94 -2.70
CA LEU A 20 4.07 -12.96 -2.48
C LEU A 20 4.69 -14.35 -2.32
N ALA A 21 5.59 -14.74 -3.22
CA ALA A 21 6.24 -16.04 -3.18
C ALA A 21 7.02 -16.23 -1.86
N ARG A 22 7.80 -15.22 -1.46
CA ARG A 22 8.55 -15.25 -0.20
C ARG A 22 7.65 -15.37 1.01
N LEU A 23 6.62 -14.53 1.13
CA LEU A 23 5.74 -14.52 2.29
C LEU A 23 4.84 -15.75 2.35
N SER A 24 4.44 -16.30 1.20
CA SER A 24 3.62 -17.52 1.14
C SER A 24 4.34 -18.79 1.62
N ALA A 25 5.68 -18.74 1.68
CA ALA A 25 6.52 -19.83 2.16
C ALA A 25 6.89 -19.70 3.64
N MET A 26 6.42 -18.64 4.32
CA MET A 26 6.70 -18.37 5.72
C MET A 26 5.51 -18.77 6.60
N GLU A 27 5.79 -19.27 7.80
CA GLU A 27 4.80 -19.45 8.85
C GLU A 27 4.37 -18.09 9.43
N ARG A 28 3.20 -18.03 10.05
CA ARG A 28 2.62 -16.76 10.56
C ARG A 28 3.55 -16.05 11.54
N GLU A 29 4.19 -16.81 12.42
CA GLU A 29 5.11 -16.29 13.43
C GLU A 29 6.37 -15.67 12.77
N GLU A 30 6.82 -16.23 11.65
CA GLU A 30 7.94 -15.70 10.87
C GLU A 30 7.55 -14.41 10.15
N ILE A 31 6.33 -14.34 9.61
CA ILE A 31 5.78 -13.12 8.99
C ILE A 31 5.72 -11.99 10.03
N LEU A 32 5.25 -12.28 11.24
CA LEU A 32 5.23 -11.33 12.35
C LEU A 32 6.63 -10.87 12.77
N ALA A 33 7.58 -11.79 12.80
CA ALA A 33 8.95 -11.49 13.19
C ALA A 33 9.65 -10.48 12.25
N LEU A 34 9.12 -10.25 11.04
CA LEU A 34 9.60 -9.19 10.14
C LEU A 34 9.38 -7.78 10.72
N GLY A 35 8.47 -7.62 11.69
CA GLY A 35 8.22 -6.33 12.35
C GLY A 35 7.68 -5.23 11.44
N ALA A 36 7.14 -5.61 10.27
CA ALA A 36 6.57 -4.73 9.26
C ALA A 36 5.06 -4.92 9.09
N ILE A 37 4.47 -5.93 9.72
CA ILE A 37 3.06 -6.30 9.61
C ILE A 37 2.45 -6.24 11.00
N GLU A 38 1.31 -5.56 11.12
CA GLU A 38 0.56 -5.49 12.37
C GLU A 38 0.00 -6.87 12.75
N PRO A 39 0.01 -7.25 14.04
CA PRO A 39 -0.62 -8.49 14.49
C PRO A 39 -2.08 -8.64 14.03
N GLY A 40 -2.42 -9.82 13.52
CA GLY A 40 -3.71 -10.13 12.92
C GLY A 40 -3.79 -9.87 11.40
N ARG A 41 -2.72 -9.39 10.77
CA ARG A 41 -2.64 -9.15 9.31
C ARG A 41 -1.75 -10.14 8.55
N GLU A 42 -1.26 -11.18 9.21
CA GLU A 42 -0.30 -12.15 8.67
C GLU A 42 -0.88 -12.93 7.49
N GLU A 43 -2.14 -13.34 7.58
CA GLU A 43 -2.84 -14.02 6.49
C GLU A 43 -3.45 -13.02 5.50
N LEU A 44 -3.89 -11.86 5.99
CA LEU A 44 -4.50 -10.81 5.17
C LEU A 44 -3.53 -10.19 4.17
N ILE A 45 -2.24 -10.09 4.52
CA ILE A 45 -1.24 -9.50 3.63
C ILE A 45 -1.07 -10.31 2.34
N LEU A 46 -1.13 -11.65 2.40
CA LEU A 46 -1.03 -12.51 1.23
C LEU A 46 -2.21 -12.28 0.28
N GLY A 47 -3.43 -12.21 0.84
CA GLY A 47 -4.64 -11.90 0.07
C GLY A 47 -4.58 -10.50 -0.56
N GLY A 48 -4.08 -9.51 0.17
CA GLY A 48 -3.90 -8.14 -0.34
C GLY A 48 -2.94 -8.08 -1.53
N ILE A 49 -1.79 -8.74 -1.43
CA ILE A 49 -0.81 -8.81 -2.53
C ILE A 49 -1.41 -9.54 -3.75
N ALA A 50 -2.13 -10.64 -3.53
CA ALA A 50 -2.78 -11.39 -4.61
C ALA A 50 -3.82 -10.55 -5.36
N ILE A 51 -4.66 -9.77 -4.65
CA ILE A 51 -5.61 -8.83 -5.26
C ILE A 51 -4.87 -7.77 -6.08
N LEU A 52 -3.80 -7.19 -5.52
CA LEU A 52 -3.01 -6.18 -6.22
C LEU A 52 -2.40 -6.75 -7.51
N LEU A 53 -1.79 -7.93 -7.46
CA LEU A 53 -1.25 -8.60 -8.65
C LEU A 53 -2.33 -8.87 -9.70
N ALA A 54 -3.51 -9.36 -9.28
CA ALA A 54 -4.63 -9.59 -10.19
C ALA A 54 -5.12 -8.30 -10.85
N LEU A 55 -5.13 -7.17 -10.13
CA LEU A 55 -5.44 -5.86 -10.71
C LEU A 55 -4.37 -5.43 -11.71
N MET A 56 -3.09 -5.56 -11.35
CA MET A 56 -1.97 -5.21 -12.23
C MET A 56 -1.99 -6.01 -13.53
N GLU A 57 -2.19 -7.33 -13.45
CA GLU A 57 -2.32 -8.21 -14.61
C GLU A 57 -3.53 -7.86 -15.46
N ARG A 58 -4.70 -7.67 -14.82
CA ARG A 58 -5.96 -7.39 -15.52
C ARG A 58 -5.91 -6.08 -16.32
N TYR A 59 -5.22 -5.08 -15.81
CA TYR A 59 -5.16 -3.74 -16.42
C TYR A 59 -3.83 -3.45 -17.14
N GLY A 60 -2.88 -4.39 -17.14
CA GLY A 60 -1.59 -4.25 -17.83
C GLY A 60 -0.64 -3.23 -17.19
N PHE A 61 -0.60 -3.17 -15.85
CA PHE A 61 0.32 -2.29 -15.13
C PHE A 61 1.59 -3.03 -14.71
N ASP A 62 2.74 -2.49 -15.09
CA ASP A 62 4.05 -3.09 -14.77
C ASP A 62 4.59 -2.66 -13.39
N ALA A 63 4.02 -1.60 -12.83
CA ALA A 63 4.38 -1.06 -11.52
C ALA A 63 3.26 -0.20 -10.93
N PHE A 64 3.26 -0.04 -9.60
CA PHE A 64 2.44 0.93 -8.88
C PHE A 64 3.30 1.86 -8.03
N THR A 65 2.74 3.00 -7.63
CA THR A 65 3.36 3.93 -6.68
C THR A 65 2.61 3.86 -5.36
N ALA A 66 3.33 3.58 -4.27
CA ALA A 66 2.77 3.57 -2.93
C ALA A 66 2.42 4.99 -2.47
N SER A 67 1.34 5.11 -1.70
CA SER A 67 0.89 6.33 -1.04
C SER A 67 0.54 5.97 0.41
N ASP A 68 1.12 6.68 1.37
CA ASP A 68 0.74 6.54 2.78
C ASP A 68 -0.62 7.20 3.03
N GLY A 69 -1.00 8.19 2.22
CA GLY A 69 -2.30 8.84 2.30
C GLY A 69 -3.40 8.00 1.66
N GLY A 70 -4.59 8.02 2.28
CA GLY A 70 -5.76 7.30 1.84
C GLY A 70 -7.06 8.06 2.14
N LEU A 71 -8.08 7.30 2.56
CA LEU A 71 -9.44 7.84 2.72
C LEU A 71 -9.52 8.91 3.82
N ALA A 72 -8.84 8.71 4.94
CA ALA A 72 -8.89 9.63 6.08
C ALA A 72 -8.34 11.02 5.69
N GLU A 73 -7.18 11.06 5.05
CA GLU A 73 -6.58 12.28 4.51
C GLU A 73 -7.50 12.92 3.47
N GLY A 74 -8.10 12.11 2.58
CA GLY A 74 -9.07 12.59 1.61
C GLY A 74 -10.30 13.26 2.23
N LEU A 75 -10.82 12.72 3.34
CA LEU A 75 -11.95 13.31 4.08
C LEU A 75 -11.56 14.63 4.76
N ILE A 76 -10.36 14.70 5.32
CA ILE A 76 -9.83 15.92 5.93
C ILE A 76 -9.68 17.03 4.87
N LEU A 77 -9.03 16.73 3.74
CA LEU A 77 -8.86 17.68 2.65
C LEU A 77 -10.20 18.16 2.09
N ARG A 78 -11.17 17.24 1.95
CA ARG A 78 -12.52 17.57 1.53
C ARG A 78 -13.15 18.59 2.47
N LYS A 79 -13.07 18.36 3.79
CA LYS A 79 -13.62 19.30 4.79
C LYS A 79 -13.00 20.70 4.64
N PHE A 80 -11.67 20.81 4.60
CA PHE A 80 -11.00 22.10 4.46
C PHE A 80 -11.28 22.80 3.12
N SER A 81 -11.48 22.04 2.04
CA SER A 81 -11.83 22.61 0.73
C SER A 81 -13.25 23.19 0.69
N GLN A 82 -14.18 22.60 1.45
CA GLN A 82 -15.57 23.08 1.57
C GLN A 82 -15.66 24.32 2.46
N ASP A 83 -14.77 24.42 3.44
CA ASP A 83 -14.65 25.57 4.34
C ASP A 83 -13.93 26.78 3.67
N GLY A 84 -13.52 26.65 2.38
CA GLY A 84 -12.96 27.72 1.55
C GLY A 84 -11.46 27.97 1.70
N ASP A 85 -10.78 27.25 2.60
CA ASP A 85 -9.43 27.57 3.08
C ASP A 85 -8.32 26.70 2.44
N TYR A 86 -8.68 25.69 1.63
CA TYR A 86 -7.71 24.79 1.02
C TYR A 86 -7.87 24.64 -0.50
N ARG A 87 -6.80 24.95 -1.25
CA ARG A 87 -6.64 24.63 -2.67
C ARG A 87 -5.50 23.61 -2.85
N PRO A 88 -5.78 22.37 -3.30
CA PRO A 88 -4.73 21.38 -3.48
C PRO A 88 -3.70 21.80 -4.52
N VAL A 89 -2.44 21.40 -4.29
CA VAL A 89 -1.30 21.77 -5.14
C VAL A 89 -1.43 21.23 -6.57
N TRP A 90 -2.13 20.11 -6.75
CA TRP A 90 -2.39 19.48 -8.05
C TRP A 90 -3.55 20.11 -8.85
N ALA A 91 -4.30 21.05 -8.26
CA ALA A 91 -5.42 21.74 -8.91
C ALA A 91 -5.04 23.13 -9.46
N ARG A 92 -3.75 23.39 -9.68
CA ARG A 92 -3.22 24.60 -10.33
C ARG A 92 -2.79 24.32 -11.75
#